data_AF-A0A6I9YZT7-F1
#
_entry.id   AF-A0A6I9YZT7-F1
#
_cell.length_a   1.000
_cell.length_b   1.000
_cell.length_c   1.000
_cell.angle_alpha   90.00
_cell.angle_beta   90.00
_cell.angle_gamma   90.00
#
_symmetry.space_group_name_H-M   'P 1'
#
loop_
_entity.id
_entity.type
_entity.pdbx_description
1 polymer ?
#
loop_
_entity_poly.entity_id
_entity_poly.type
_entity_poly.pdbx_seq_one_letter_code
_entity_poly.pdbx_strand_id
1 'polypeptide(L)'
;MSGICRQTHPSKICQPIKNVMFLKTHKTASSTILNILCRFSEKHNLTMALPFGKRSHLGYPYPFQASYVEEFKRLGNKFNIMGNHLKFNLHEVRRIMPNNTFYFSILRHPASLFESSYVYFKNIAPAFKKSKNVNEFLSSPSSYYNMAENDNMYAKNNMWFDFGYNNNAKYDEHYIQSVFHNIEEIFHLILIADFFDESMILLKDFLCWDLDDVIYFKMNARSRHSIQTLKPENKEKVKEWCALDWELYKHFNKSFWMKIQERMDLKTLYKEVDLLQKRQSELMESCLLEETAIDHNQIKNKNMKPFQSGNARIMGYNLKQDLDNTTLNICKKMIMPELQYTAHLYYSQFPYKRKNGR
;
A
#
# COMPACT_ATOMS: atom_id res chain seq x y z
N MET A 1 -7.02 30.76 34.38
CA MET A 1 -5.92 31.50 33.73
C MET A 1 -4.73 30.57 33.62
N SER A 2 -4.43 30.08 32.41
CA SER A 2 -3.11 29.58 32.02
C SER A 2 -3.15 29.42 30.51
N GLY A 3 -2.52 30.36 29.81
CA GLY A 3 -2.72 30.67 28.41
C GLY A 3 -2.25 29.58 27.44
N ILE A 4 -3.08 29.34 26.43
CA ILE A 4 -2.69 28.60 25.23
C ILE A 4 -1.83 29.55 24.39
N CYS A 5 -0.52 29.36 24.49
CA CYS A 5 0.44 30.07 23.67
C CYS A 5 0.25 29.64 22.21
N ARG A 6 -0.29 30.53 21.37
CA ARG A 6 -0.20 30.40 19.92
C ARG A 6 1.27 30.49 19.53
N GLN A 7 1.93 29.34 19.39
CA GLN A 7 3.27 29.30 18.81
C GLN A 7 3.13 29.30 17.30
N THR A 8 3.41 30.45 16.69
CA THR A 8 3.90 30.52 15.32
C THR A 8 5.16 29.65 15.25
N HIS A 9 5.08 28.46 14.65
CA HIS A 9 6.22 27.54 14.62
C HIS A 9 7.36 28.14 13.77
N PRO A 10 8.55 28.40 14.37
CA PRO A 10 9.77 28.53 13.59
C PRO A 10 10.00 27.20 12.88
N SER A 11 10.54 27.22 11.66
CA SER A 11 10.88 26.01 10.90
C SER A 11 11.62 24.99 11.78
N LYS A 12 10.89 23.99 12.30
CA LYS A 12 11.51 22.89 13.05
C LYS A 12 12.46 22.21 12.09
N ILE A 13 13.75 22.22 12.45
CA ILE A 13 14.72 21.31 11.86
C ILE A 13 14.24 19.90 12.23
N CYS A 14 13.47 19.27 11.36
CA CYS A 14 13.04 17.90 11.53
C CYS A 14 13.96 16.99 10.72
N GLN A 15 14.39 15.89 11.33
CA GLN A 15 15.24 14.90 10.66
C GLN A 15 14.36 13.85 9.98
N PRO A 16 14.64 13.47 8.72
CA PRO A 16 13.85 12.46 8.02
C PRO A 16 13.83 11.14 8.79
N ILE A 17 12.62 10.61 9.05
CA ILE A 17 12.43 9.30 9.66
C ILE A 17 12.86 8.23 8.66
N LYS A 18 13.81 7.39 9.06
CA LYS A 18 14.39 6.33 8.21
C LYS A 18 13.91 4.92 8.57
N ASN A 19 13.44 4.73 9.79
CA ASN A 19 12.91 3.43 10.26
C ASN A 19 11.40 3.43 10.12
N VAL A 20 10.88 2.71 9.13
CA VAL A 20 9.49 2.77 8.71
C VAL A 20 8.94 1.36 8.47
N MET A 21 7.80 1.06 9.10
CA MET A 21 7.03 -0.15 8.82
C MET A 21 5.70 0.25 8.21
N PHE A 22 5.52 -0.13 6.94
CA PHE A 22 4.28 0.04 6.21
C PHE A 22 3.53 -1.30 6.18
N LEU A 23 2.43 -1.40 6.92
CA LEU A 23 1.52 -2.52 6.74
C LEU A 23 0.76 -2.33 5.43
N LYS A 24 1.22 -3.04 4.40
CA LYS A 24 0.65 -3.00 3.06
C LYS A 24 -0.64 -3.82 2.99
N THR A 25 -1.79 -3.15 2.97
CA THR A 25 -3.10 -3.78 2.74
C THR A 25 -3.39 -4.01 1.26
N HIS A 26 -4.24 -4.98 0.94
CA HIS A 26 -4.56 -5.35 -0.44
C HIS A 26 -5.54 -4.37 -1.11
N LYS A 27 -5.22 -3.99 -2.36
CA LYS A 27 -6.09 -3.21 -3.27
C LYS A 27 -6.40 -1.77 -2.82
N THR A 28 -5.50 -1.21 -2.01
CA THR A 28 -5.56 0.14 -1.40
C THR A 28 -4.54 1.12 -2.00
N ALA A 29 -4.15 0.94 -3.28
CA ALA A 29 -3.06 1.68 -3.93
C ALA A 29 -1.68 1.52 -3.23
N SER A 30 -1.54 0.49 -2.40
CA SER A 30 -0.38 0.25 -1.55
C SER A 30 0.90 -0.13 -2.32
N SER A 31 0.81 -0.59 -3.58
CA SER A 31 1.98 -0.74 -4.47
C SER A 31 2.63 0.60 -4.85
N THR A 32 1.86 1.68 -4.89
CA THR A 32 2.38 3.04 -5.11
C THR A 32 3.24 3.47 -3.93
N ILE A 33 2.73 3.28 -2.70
CA ILE A 33 3.48 3.57 -1.48
C ILE A 33 4.74 2.70 -1.40
N LEU A 34 4.63 1.40 -1.74
CA LEU A 34 5.80 0.53 -1.75
C LEU A 34 6.88 1.04 -2.73
N ASN A 35 6.51 1.56 -3.92
CA ASN A 35 7.47 2.19 -4.82
C ASN A 35 8.15 3.41 -4.19
N ILE A 36 7.39 4.30 -3.53
CA ILE A 36 7.93 5.42 -2.75
C ILE A 36 8.97 4.93 -1.74
N LEU A 37 8.62 3.92 -0.93
CA LEU A 37 9.52 3.35 0.09
C LEU A 37 10.79 2.76 -0.52
N CYS A 38 10.68 2.04 -1.65
CA CYS A 38 11.82 1.48 -2.36
C CYS A 38 12.80 2.57 -2.83
N ARG A 39 12.27 3.65 -3.42
CA ARG A 39 13.10 4.79 -3.87
C ARG A 39 13.75 5.52 -2.70
N PHE A 40 13.00 5.77 -1.63
CA PHE A 40 13.52 6.37 -0.41
C PHE A 40 14.65 5.51 0.21
N SER A 41 14.46 4.19 0.20
CA SER A 41 15.50 3.24 0.64
C SER A 41 16.79 3.39 -0.16
N GLU A 42 16.72 3.50 -1.49
CA GLU A 42 17.91 3.71 -2.32
C GLU A 42 18.53 5.09 -2.13
N LYS A 43 17.71 6.16 -2.09
CA LYS A 43 18.18 7.54 -1.89
C LYS A 43 19.03 7.67 -0.62
N HIS A 44 18.64 6.95 0.43
CA HIS A 44 19.27 7.04 1.75
C HIS A 44 20.15 5.84 2.12
N ASN A 45 20.43 4.93 1.17
CA ASN A 45 21.22 3.70 1.39
C ASN A 45 20.71 2.86 2.58
N LEU A 46 19.40 2.72 2.69
CA LEU A 46 18.72 2.00 3.78
C LEU A 46 18.55 0.52 3.46
N THR A 47 18.46 -0.29 4.51
CA THR A 47 18.23 -1.74 4.41
C THR A 47 16.73 -2.03 4.48
N MET A 48 16.20 -2.75 3.49
CA MET A 48 14.79 -3.14 3.43
C MET A 48 14.61 -4.61 3.86
N ALA A 49 13.56 -4.90 4.62
CA ALA A 49 13.16 -6.24 5.06
C ALA A 49 12.50 -7.00 3.90
N LEU A 50 13.32 -7.57 3.01
CA LEU A 50 12.89 -8.24 1.79
C LEU A 50 12.55 -9.71 2.02
N PRO A 51 11.62 -10.30 1.25
CA PRO A 51 11.26 -11.71 1.42
C PRO A 51 12.39 -12.69 1.14
N PHE A 52 12.47 -13.73 1.97
CA PHE A 52 13.43 -14.82 1.83
C PHE A 52 13.28 -15.52 0.47
N GLY A 53 14.41 -15.82 -0.17
CA GLY A 53 14.46 -16.61 -1.40
C GLY A 53 13.78 -15.94 -2.60
N LYS A 54 13.75 -14.60 -2.64
CA LYS A 54 13.14 -13.81 -3.74
C LYS A 54 11.63 -14.05 -3.89
N ARG A 55 10.94 -14.46 -2.82
CA ARG A 55 9.48 -14.53 -2.79
C ARG A 55 8.88 -13.12 -2.96
N SER A 56 7.62 -13.04 -3.36
CA SER A 56 6.91 -11.75 -3.49
C SER A 56 6.41 -11.22 -2.15
N HIS A 57 6.05 -12.11 -1.22
CA HIS A 57 5.42 -11.79 0.05
C HIS A 57 6.21 -12.36 1.23
N LEU A 58 6.02 -11.76 2.40
CA LEU A 58 6.59 -12.18 3.67
C LEU A 58 5.69 -13.23 4.35
N GLY A 59 5.49 -14.37 3.66
CA GLY A 59 4.77 -15.54 4.19
C GLY A 59 3.24 -15.49 4.14
N TYR A 60 2.65 -14.49 3.48
CA TYR A 60 1.20 -14.37 3.30
C TYR A 60 0.61 -15.64 2.64
N PRO A 61 -0.54 -16.17 3.10
CA PRO A 61 -1.52 -15.57 4.03
C PRO A 61 -1.33 -15.92 5.52
N TYR A 62 -0.24 -16.61 5.88
CA TYR A 62 0.02 -16.94 7.28
C TYR A 62 0.49 -15.71 8.07
N PRO A 63 0.24 -15.64 9.40
CA PRO A 63 0.78 -14.59 10.25
C PRO A 63 2.29 -14.44 10.03
N PHE A 64 2.75 -13.19 9.93
CA PHE A 64 4.16 -12.89 9.69
C PHE A 64 5.05 -13.54 10.74
N GLN A 65 6.18 -14.07 10.28
CA GLN A 65 7.29 -14.55 11.08
C GLN A 65 8.58 -13.90 10.61
N ALA A 66 9.48 -13.57 11.54
CA ALA A 66 10.79 -13.00 11.26
C ALA A 66 11.58 -13.85 10.25
N SER A 67 11.37 -15.16 10.26
CA SER A 67 12.00 -16.12 9.34
C SER A 67 11.65 -15.95 7.86
N TYR A 68 10.60 -15.19 7.55
CA TYR A 68 10.24 -14.86 6.18
C TYR A 68 11.06 -13.70 5.59
N VAL A 69 11.89 -13.03 6.41
CA VAL A 69 12.80 -11.98 5.96
C VAL A 69 14.17 -12.58 5.61
N GLU A 70 14.70 -12.18 4.46
CA GLU A 70 16.02 -12.60 4.01
C GLU A 70 17.11 -12.11 4.97
N GLU A 71 18.07 -12.99 5.29
CA GLU A 71 19.18 -12.69 6.22
C GLU A 71 18.73 -12.25 7.63
N PHE A 72 17.50 -12.55 8.07
CA PHE A 72 16.99 -12.08 9.37
C PHE A 72 17.86 -12.53 10.56
N LYS A 73 18.48 -13.71 10.51
CA LYS A 73 19.39 -14.20 11.58
C LYS A 73 20.67 -13.36 11.67
N ARG A 74 21.17 -12.86 10.53
CA ARG A 74 22.42 -12.09 10.45
C ARG A 74 22.19 -10.61 10.71
N LEU A 75 21.10 -10.06 10.18
CA LEU A 75 20.77 -8.64 10.29
C LEU A 75 19.96 -8.30 11.54
N GLY A 76 19.21 -9.27 12.10
CA GLY A 76 18.40 -9.05 13.30
C GLY A 76 17.43 -7.89 13.14
N ASN A 77 17.48 -6.93 14.06
CA ASN A 77 16.63 -5.75 14.10
C ASN A 77 17.20 -4.53 13.33
N LYS A 78 18.12 -4.75 12.37
CA LYS A 78 18.83 -3.67 11.66
C LYS A 78 18.16 -3.25 10.34
N PHE A 79 16.91 -3.65 10.10
CA PHE A 79 16.17 -3.23 8.91
C PHE A 79 15.56 -1.85 9.11
N ASN A 80 15.67 -0.99 8.12
CA ASN A 80 15.11 0.35 8.16
C ASN A 80 13.69 0.37 7.61
N ILE A 81 13.41 -0.35 6.53
CA ILE A 81 12.12 -0.27 5.84
C ILE A 81 11.49 -1.66 5.71
N MET A 82 10.20 -1.78 6.03
CA MET A 82 9.42 -2.98 5.79
C MET A 82 8.11 -2.59 5.12
N GLY A 83 7.80 -3.18 3.96
CA GLY A 83 6.60 -2.81 3.19
C GLY A 83 6.05 -3.87 2.23
N ASN A 84 6.69 -5.04 2.11
CA ASN A 84 6.14 -6.14 1.32
C ASN A 84 4.91 -6.75 2.01
N HIS A 85 4.00 -7.36 1.23
CA HIS A 85 2.76 -7.96 1.77
C HIS A 85 3.05 -9.00 2.86
N LEU A 86 2.32 -8.88 3.97
CA LEU A 86 2.37 -9.75 5.14
C LEU A 86 1.01 -9.73 5.83
N LYS A 87 0.73 -10.73 6.66
CA LYS A 87 -0.36 -10.68 7.65
C LYS A 87 0.23 -10.24 8.97
N PHE A 88 -0.27 -9.15 9.55
CA PHE A 88 0.41 -8.48 10.65
C PHE A 88 0.56 -9.34 11.90
N ASN A 89 1.74 -9.26 12.52
CA ASN A 89 2.07 -9.89 13.78
C ASN A 89 3.13 -9.02 14.48
N LEU A 90 2.70 -8.18 15.43
CA LEU A 90 3.56 -7.18 16.08
C LEU A 90 4.80 -7.81 16.72
N HIS A 91 4.63 -8.94 17.41
CA HIS A 91 5.74 -9.62 18.11
C HIS A 91 6.87 -9.95 17.12
N GLU A 92 6.51 -10.52 15.97
CA GLU A 92 7.49 -10.91 14.96
C GLU A 92 8.06 -9.71 14.20
N VAL A 93 7.26 -8.67 13.96
CA VAL A 93 7.75 -7.43 13.33
C VAL A 93 8.78 -6.72 14.20
N ARG A 94 8.59 -6.67 15.53
CA ARG A 94 9.56 -6.07 16.48
C ARG A 94 10.90 -6.80 16.54
N ARG A 95 10.99 -8.04 16.05
CA ARG A 95 12.27 -8.77 15.94
C ARG A 95 13.10 -8.30 14.74
N ILE A 96 12.47 -7.64 13.77
CA ILE A 96 13.05 -7.19 12.50
C ILE A 96 13.27 -5.68 12.49
N MET A 97 12.33 -4.93 13.06
CA MET A 97 12.32 -3.48 13.01
C MET A 97 12.89 -2.87 14.31
N PRO A 98 13.68 -1.78 14.24
CA PRO A 98 14.15 -1.03 15.41
C PRO A 98 13.01 -0.49 16.29
N ASN A 99 13.29 -0.24 17.57
CA ASN A 99 12.28 0.26 18.51
C ASN A 99 11.70 1.64 18.13
N ASN A 100 12.46 2.50 17.45
CA ASN A 100 12.03 3.82 17.00
C ASN A 100 11.37 3.80 15.61
N THR A 101 10.79 2.67 15.20
CA THR A 101 10.16 2.52 13.89
C THR A 101 8.82 3.25 13.84
N PHE A 102 8.60 4.01 12.78
CA PHE A 102 7.31 4.61 12.47
C PHE A 102 6.42 3.60 11.73
N TYR A 103 5.40 3.11 12.43
CA TYR A 103 4.37 2.22 11.89
C TYR A 103 3.24 3.01 11.23
N PHE A 104 2.91 2.67 9.98
CA PHE A 104 1.73 3.21 9.30
C PHE A 104 1.09 2.17 8.38
N SER A 105 -0.14 2.44 7.96
CA SER A 105 -0.86 1.62 6.99
C SER A 105 -1.74 2.50 6.08
N ILE A 106 -2.50 1.87 5.20
CA ILE A 106 -3.46 2.53 4.33
C ILE A 106 -4.75 1.70 4.23
N LEU A 107 -5.90 2.35 4.22
CA LEU A 107 -7.21 1.74 4.01
C LEU A 107 -7.87 2.30 2.76
N ARG A 108 -8.98 1.68 2.35
CA ARG A 108 -9.80 2.14 1.23
C ARG A 108 -11.26 1.82 1.50
N HIS A 109 -12.17 2.64 0.97
CA HIS A 109 -13.59 2.40 1.09
C HIS A 109 -13.96 0.96 0.65
N PRO A 110 -14.63 0.15 1.50
CA PRO A 110 -14.84 -1.28 1.24
C PRO A 110 -15.51 -1.61 -0.09
N ALA A 111 -16.49 -0.81 -0.56
CA ALA A 111 -17.10 -1.01 -1.88
C ALA A 111 -16.08 -0.97 -3.03
N SER A 112 -15.22 0.05 -3.06
CA SER A 112 -14.18 0.24 -4.08
C SER A 112 -13.07 -0.82 -3.95
N LEU A 113 -12.72 -1.19 -2.72
CA LEU A 113 -11.77 -2.28 -2.45
C LEU A 113 -12.31 -3.62 -2.93
N PHE A 114 -13.56 -3.93 -2.60
CA PHE A 114 -14.20 -5.21 -2.90
C PHE A 114 -14.30 -5.47 -4.40
N GLU A 115 -14.74 -4.48 -5.19
CA GLU A 115 -14.74 -4.60 -6.65
C GLU A 115 -13.33 -4.84 -7.19
N SER A 116 -12.35 -4.09 -6.70
CA SER A 116 -10.96 -4.29 -7.12
C SER A 116 -10.39 -5.64 -6.70
N SER A 117 -10.82 -6.18 -5.54
CA SER A 117 -10.46 -7.50 -5.04
C SER A 117 -11.08 -8.59 -5.90
N TYR A 118 -12.39 -8.50 -6.17
CA TYR A 118 -13.14 -9.42 -7.00
C TYR A 118 -12.50 -9.62 -8.36
N VAL A 119 -12.18 -8.53 -9.06
CA VAL A 119 -11.59 -8.60 -10.40
C VAL A 119 -10.17 -9.16 -10.36
N TYR A 120 -9.35 -8.73 -9.40
CA TYR A 120 -7.93 -9.12 -9.32
C TYR A 120 -7.74 -10.56 -8.87
N PHE A 121 -8.56 -11.03 -7.93
CA PHE A 121 -8.50 -12.40 -7.38
C PHE A 121 -9.54 -13.33 -8.01
N LYS A 122 -10.15 -12.93 -9.14
CA LYS A 122 -11.21 -13.67 -9.84
C LYS A 122 -10.86 -15.14 -10.06
N ASN A 123 -9.61 -15.42 -10.43
CA ASN A 123 -9.10 -16.76 -10.72
C ASN A 123 -8.21 -17.31 -9.58
N ILE A 124 -8.26 -16.68 -8.40
CA ILE A 124 -7.51 -17.09 -7.21
C ILE A 124 -8.50 -17.56 -6.13
N ALA A 125 -9.34 -16.65 -5.62
CA ALA A 125 -10.31 -16.95 -4.57
C ALA A 125 -11.47 -17.82 -5.07
N PRO A 126 -11.68 -19.04 -4.53
CA PRO A 126 -12.80 -19.92 -4.90
C PRO A 126 -14.17 -19.25 -4.88
N ALA A 127 -14.45 -18.40 -3.89
CA ALA A 127 -15.71 -17.68 -3.79
C ALA A 127 -15.96 -16.76 -4.99
N PHE A 128 -14.92 -16.08 -5.49
CA PHE A 128 -15.03 -15.22 -6.66
C PHE A 128 -15.08 -16.02 -7.97
N LYS A 129 -14.38 -17.16 -8.08
CA LYS A 129 -14.40 -18.00 -9.29
C LYS A 129 -15.81 -18.43 -9.68
N LYS A 130 -16.64 -18.75 -8.68
CA LYS A 130 -17.96 -19.37 -8.83
C LYS A 130 -19.06 -18.44 -9.38
N SER A 131 -18.97 -17.13 -9.19
CA SER A 131 -19.94 -16.15 -9.72
C SER A 131 -19.56 -15.66 -11.12
N LYS A 132 -20.42 -15.02 -11.92
CA LYS A 132 -19.99 -14.44 -13.22
C LYS A 132 -19.39 -13.05 -13.05
N ASN A 133 -20.04 -12.19 -12.26
CA ASN A 133 -19.61 -10.82 -12.01
C ASN A 133 -19.81 -10.41 -10.54
N VAL A 134 -19.27 -9.25 -10.16
CA VAL A 134 -19.29 -8.77 -8.77
C VAL A 134 -20.72 -8.55 -8.25
N ASN A 135 -21.64 -8.11 -9.12
CA ASN A 135 -23.03 -7.86 -8.72
C ASN A 135 -23.81 -9.16 -8.49
N GLU A 136 -23.51 -10.23 -9.24
CA GLU A 136 -24.05 -11.57 -8.99
C GLU A 136 -23.49 -12.16 -7.70
N PHE A 137 -22.18 -12.02 -7.44
CA PHE A 137 -21.62 -12.46 -6.17
C PHE A 137 -22.35 -11.80 -4.98
N LEU A 138 -22.57 -10.49 -5.05
CA LEU A 138 -23.20 -9.71 -3.99
C LEU A 138 -24.70 -9.94 -3.85
N SER A 139 -25.36 -10.63 -4.78
CA SER A 139 -26.77 -10.99 -4.60
C SER A 139 -26.94 -12.04 -3.51
N SER A 140 -25.95 -12.93 -3.34
CA SER A 140 -25.93 -14.00 -2.33
C SER A 140 -24.48 -14.39 -1.98
N PRO A 141 -23.71 -13.53 -1.30
CA PRO A 141 -22.28 -13.79 -1.07
C PRO A 141 -22.04 -15.06 -0.22
N SER A 142 -22.94 -15.34 0.73
CA SER A 142 -22.88 -16.55 1.58
C SER A 142 -23.01 -17.86 0.81
N SER A 143 -23.67 -17.89 -0.36
CA SER A 143 -23.75 -19.11 -1.17
C SER A 143 -22.46 -19.42 -1.93
N TYR A 144 -21.60 -18.42 -2.12
CA TYR A 144 -20.31 -18.60 -2.80
C TYR A 144 -19.14 -18.77 -1.81
N TYR A 145 -19.24 -18.17 -0.63
CA TYR A 145 -18.16 -18.09 0.34
C TYR A 145 -18.14 -19.28 1.30
N ASN A 146 -17.02 -20.00 1.34
CA ASN A 146 -16.74 -21.00 2.36
C ASN A 146 -15.44 -20.62 3.10
N MET A 147 -15.50 -20.47 4.42
CA MET A 147 -14.34 -20.08 5.23
C MET A 147 -13.23 -21.13 5.31
N ALA A 148 -13.52 -22.40 5.00
CA ALA A 148 -12.55 -23.49 4.98
C ALA A 148 -11.74 -23.56 3.67
N GLU A 149 -12.19 -22.87 2.62
CA GLU A 149 -11.47 -22.82 1.35
C GLU A 149 -10.31 -21.82 1.41
N ASN A 150 -9.13 -22.26 0.97
CA ASN A 150 -7.97 -21.40 0.83
C ASN A 150 -8.25 -20.20 -0.08
N ASP A 151 -7.53 -19.10 0.14
CA ASP A 151 -7.63 -17.84 -0.62
C ASP A 151 -8.96 -17.08 -0.52
N ASN A 152 -9.97 -17.63 0.16
CA ASN A 152 -11.24 -16.92 0.35
C ASN A 152 -11.12 -15.71 1.29
N MET A 153 -10.02 -15.50 2.02
CA MET A 153 -9.84 -14.26 2.79
C MET A 153 -9.88 -12.99 1.91
N TYR A 154 -9.52 -13.08 0.62
CA TYR A 154 -9.65 -11.95 -0.31
C TYR A 154 -11.11 -11.52 -0.57
N ALA A 155 -12.07 -12.40 -0.27
CA ALA A 155 -13.49 -12.21 -0.54
C ALA A 155 -14.31 -11.68 0.64
N LYS A 156 -13.70 -11.48 1.81
CA LYS A 156 -14.41 -10.97 2.99
C LYS A 156 -13.45 -10.35 4.00
N ASN A 157 -13.70 -9.10 4.42
CA ASN A 157 -12.94 -8.38 5.45
C ASN A 157 -11.41 -8.45 5.23
N ASN A 158 -10.95 -8.09 4.04
CA ASN A 158 -9.56 -8.33 3.62
C ASN A 158 -8.59 -7.38 4.32
N MET A 159 -8.97 -6.12 4.56
CA MET A 159 -8.12 -5.21 5.34
C MET A 159 -7.99 -5.73 6.77
N TRP A 160 -9.10 -6.12 7.39
CA TRP A 160 -9.11 -6.74 8.71
C TRP A 160 -8.18 -7.97 8.81
N PHE A 161 -8.18 -8.80 7.76
CA PHE A 161 -7.26 -9.93 7.65
C PHE A 161 -5.79 -9.50 7.60
N ASP A 162 -5.47 -8.50 6.78
CA ASP A 162 -4.11 -7.97 6.62
C ASP A 162 -3.56 -7.41 7.96
N PHE A 163 -4.42 -6.79 8.78
CA PHE A 163 -4.10 -6.35 10.15
C PHE A 163 -3.87 -7.50 11.16
N GLY A 164 -3.94 -8.75 10.73
CA GLY A 164 -3.61 -9.91 11.56
C GLY A 164 -4.83 -10.59 12.19
N TYR A 165 -6.02 -10.01 12.07
CA TYR A 165 -7.22 -10.48 12.74
C TYR A 165 -7.97 -11.55 11.93
N ASN A 166 -8.97 -12.18 12.57
CA ASN A 166 -9.86 -13.13 11.91
C ASN A 166 -10.91 -12.39 11.07
N ASN A 167 -10.83 -12.52 9.75
CA ASN A 167 -11.76 -11.89 8.79
C ASN A 167 -13.18 -12.49 8.81
N ASN A 168 -13.34 -13.64 9.47
CA ASN A 168 -14.62 -14.31 9.72
C ASN A 168 -15.14 -14.12 11.15
N ALA A 169 -14.52 -13.24 11.94
CA ALA A 169 -15.03 -12.91 13.27
C ALA A 169 -16.49 -12.43 13.18
N LYS A 170 -17.29 -12.82 14.18
CA LYS A 170 -18.65 -12.29 14.31
C LYS A 170 -18.58 -10.80 14.63
N TYR A 171 -19.61 -10.07 14.21
CA TYR A 171 -19.76 -8.68 14.59
C TYR A 171 -20.02 -8.61 16.09
N ASP A 172 -19.11 -7.97 16.81
CA ASP A 172 -19.19 -7.73 18.25
C ASP A 172 -18.53 -6.38 18.54
N GLU A 173 -19.30 -5.45 19.12
CA GLU A 173 -18.87 -4.06 19.26
C GLU A 173 -17.67 -3.94 20.21
N HIS A 174 -17.66 -4.68 21.32
CA HIS A 174 -16.55 -4.66 22.28
C HIS A 174 -15.26 -5.19 21.65
N TYR A 175 -15.34 -6.28 20.89
CA TYR A 175 -14.21 -6.82 20.14
C TYR A 175 -13.70 -5.80 19.11
N ILE A 176 -14.59 -5.19 18.33
CA ILE A 176 -14.22 -4.19 17.33
C ILE A 176 -13.51 -2.99 17.96
N GLN A 177 -14.04 -2.46 19.08
CA GLN A 177 -13.40 -1.35 19.80
C GLN A 177 -12.03 -1.75 20.36
N SER A 178 -11.89 -2.98 20.87
CA SER A 178 -10.58 -3.48 21.33
C SER A 178 -9.55 -3.57 20.21
N VAL A 179 -9.99 -3.92 18.99
CA VAL A 179 -9.13 -3.94 17.79
C VAL A 179 -8.73 -2.53 17.38
N PHE A 180 -9.64 -1.56 17.42
CA PHE A 180 -9.31 -0.17 17.12
C PHE A 180 -8.27 0.38 18.08
N HIS A 181 -8.46 0.17 19.38
CA HIS A 181 -7.49 0.59 20.39
C HIS A 181 -6.12 -0.02 20.13
N ASN A 182 -6.04 -1.34 19.86
CA ASN A 182 -4.79 -2.02 19.55
C ASN A 182 -4.10 -1.43 18.29
N ILE A 183 -4.86 -1.16 17.23
CA ILE A 183 -4.31 -0.53 16.02
C ILE A 183 -3.80 0.88 16.34
N GLU A 184 -4.53 1.69 17.11
CA GLU A 184 -4.11 3.06 17.47
C GLU A 184 -2.89 3.10 18.38
N GLU A 185 -2.70 2.11 19.25
CA GLU A 185 -1.50 1.98 20.08
C GLU A 185 -0.25 1.62 19.26
N ILE A 186 -0.43 0.92 18.14
CA ILE A 186 0.68 0.40 17.32
C ILE A 186 1.01 1.35 16.17
N PHE A 187 -0.01 1.79 15.43
CA PHE A 187 0.13 2.53 14.19
C PHE A 187 0.00 4.02 14.43
N HIS A 188 1.08 4.75 14.16
CA HIS A 188 1.11 6.20 14.30
C HIS A 188 0.20 6.90 13.28
N LEU A 189 -0.02 6.26 12.12
CA LEU A 189 -0.80 6.84 11.04
C LEU A 189 -1.51 5.76 10.19
N ILE A 190 -2.79 5.98 9.90
CA ILE A 190 -3.56 5.18 8.94
C ILE A 190 -4.02 6.13 7.82
N LEU A 191 -3.49 5.91 6.62
CA LEU A 191 -3.80 6.69 5.42
C LEU A 191 -5.10 6.22 4.77
N ILE A 192 -5.70 7.05 3.91
CA ILE A 192 -6.95 6.73 3.20
C ILE A 192 -6.73 6.86 1.68
N ALA A 193 -6.80 5.74 0.97
CA ALA A 193 -6.56 5.69 -0.47
C ALA A 193 -7.59 6.49 -1.30
N ASP A 194 -8.76 6.77 -0.73
CA ASP A 194 -9.78 7.63 -1.34
C ASP A 194 -9.37 9.13 -1.33
N PHE A 195 -8.41 9.50 -0.46
CA PHE A 195 -7.78 10.83 -0.34
C PHE A 195 -6.26 10.69 -0.48
N PHE A 196 -5.81 10.11 -1.61
CA PHE A 196 -4.42 9.65 -1.76
C PHE A 196 -3.41 10.82 -1.77
N ASP A 197 -3.74 11.95 -2.39
CA ASP A 197 -2.84 13.11 -2.42
C ASP A 197 -2.70 13.73 -1.03
N GLU A 198 -3.82 13.93 -0.33
CA GLU A 198 -3.84 14.37 1.07
C GLU A 198 -3.07 13.39 1.97
N SER A 199 -3.21 12.08 1.71
CA SER A 199 -2.47 11.03 2.42
C SER A 199 -0.96 11.15 2.20
N MET A 200 -0.49 11.48 0.99
CA MET A 200 0.95 11.68 0.72
C MET A 200 1.49 12.93 1.39
N ILE A 201 0.71 14.02 1.43
CA ILE A 201 1.09 15.24 2.16
C ILE A 201 1.17 14.99 3.66
N LEU A 202 0.19 14.28 4.23
CA LEU A 202 0.21 13.92 5.64
C LEU A 202 1.39 13.00 5.97
N LEU A 203 1.66 12.00 5.11
CA LEU A 203 2.80 11.10 5.30
C LEU A 203 4.13 11.84 5.24
N LYS A 204 4.30 12.75 4.26
CA LYS A 204 5.46 13.65 4.14
C LYS A 204 5.72 14.41 5.43
N ASP A 205 4.67 15.02 5.99
CA ASP A 205 4.76 15.82 7.21
C ASP A 205 5.10 14.98 8.45
N PHE A 206 4.48 13.79 8.61
CA PHE A 206 4.77 12.90 9.73
C PHE A 206 6.18 12.30 9.69
N LEU A 207 6.69 12.00 8.48
CA LEU A 207 8.01 11.39 8.30
C LEU A 207 9.14 12.42 8.16
N CYS A 208 8.80 13.72 8.08
CA CYS A 208 9.74 14.79 7.78
C CYS A 208 10.53 14.54 6.49
N TRP A 209 9.79 14.12 5.46
CA TRP A 209 10.33 13.86 4.12
C TRP A 209 10.17 15.08 3.23
N ASP A 210 10.97 15.14 2.17
CA ASP A 210 10.82 16.18 1.15
C ASP A 210 9.61 15.89 0.25
N LEU A 211 9.14 16.90 -0.49
CA LEU A 211 8.08 16.70 -1.47
C LEU A 211 8.46 15.60 -2.48
N ASP A 212 9.68 15.67 -3.03
CA ASP A 212 10.19 14.71 -4.01
C ASP A 212 10.28 13.27 -3.49
N ASP A 213 10.32 13.05 -2.17
CA ASP A 213 10.31 11.71 -1.60
C ASP A 213 8.94 11.02 -1.74
N VAL A 214 7.85 11.79 -1.68
CA VAL A 214 6.46 11.29 -1.75
C VAL A 214 5.82 11.44 -3.13
N ILE A 215 6.47 12.08 -4.11
CA ILE A 215 5.94 12.16 -5.48
C ILE A 215 5.80 10.76 -6.07
N TYR A 216 4.68 10.46 -6.70
CA TYR A 216 4.41 9.10 -7.16
C TYR A 216 3.89 9.08 -8.59
N PHE A 217 4.13 8.00 -9.31
CA PHE A 217 3.31 7.63 -10.46
C PHE A 217 2.37 6.51 -10.02
N LYS A 218 1.16 6.52 -10.56
CA LYS A 218 0.11 5.60 -10.10
C LYS A 218 0.45 4.16 -10.51
N MET A 219 0.88 3.36 -9.53
CA MET A 219 1.17 1.95 -9.75
C MET A 219 -0.12 1.12 -9.76
N ASN A 220 -0.09 0.06 -10.57
CA ASN A 220 -1.18 -0.91 -10.68
C ASN A 220 -2.56 -0.29 -10.99
N ALA A 221 -2.59 0.82 -11.73
CA ALA A 221 -3.83 1.37 -12.29
C ALA A 221 -4.47 0.34 -13.22
N ARG A 222 -5.81 0.20 -13.14
CA ARG A 222 -6.56 -0.70 -14.01
C ARG A 222 -7.16 0.03 -15.20
N SER A 223 -7.20 -0.65 -16.34
CA SER A 223 -7.98 -0.19 -17.49
C SER A 223 -9.46 -0.11 -17.13
N ARG A 224 -10.14 0.94 -17.61
CA ARG A 224 -11.59 1.15 -17.43
C ARG A 224 -12.40 -0.06 -17.87
N HIS A 225 -11.95 -0.79 -18.90
CA HIS A 225 -12.61 -2.00 -19.41
C HIS A 225 -12.64 -3.16 -18.41
N SER A 226 -11.73 -3.19 -17.43
CA SER A 226 -11.67 -4.23 -16.40
C SER A 226 -12.34 -3.82 -15.09
N ILE A 227 -12.83 -2.58 -14.98
CA ILE A 227 -13.55 -2.10 -13.80
C ILE A 227 -15.01 -2.49 -13.93
N GLN A 228 -15.57 -3.15 -12.91
CA GLN A 228 -16.98 -3.50 -12.89
C GLN A 228 -17.78 -2.44 -12.14
N THR A 229 -18.84 -1.93 -12.75
CA THR A 229 -19.72 -0.98 -12.07
C THR A 229 -20.58 -1.70 -11.03
N LEU A 230 -20.40 -1.35 -9.75
CA LEU A 230 -21.28 -1.78 -8.67
C LEU A 230 -22.60 -1.02 -8.73
N LYS A 231 -23.71 -1.76 -8.69
CA LYS A 231 -25.04 -1.15 -8.48
C LYS A 231 -25.07 -0.43 -7.12
N PRO A 232 -25.82 0.68 -6.97
CA PRO A 232 -25.93 1.39 -5.69
C PRO A 232 -26.32 0.48 -4.52
N GLU A 233 -27.33 -0.38 -4.70
CA GLU A 233 -27.76 -1.39 -3.70
C GLU A 233 -26.63 -2.32 -3.27
N ASN A 234 -25.76 -2.71 -4.21
CA ASN A 234 -24.66 -3.63 -3.95
C ASN A 234 -23.51 -2.95 -3.20
N LYS A 235 -23.40 -1.61 -3.23
CA LYS A 235 -22.42 -0.89 -2.40
C LYS A 235 -22.76 -1.02 -0.91
N GLU A 236 -24.04 -0.99 -0.55
CA GLU A 236 -24.49 -1.20 0.83
C GLU A 236 -24.32 -2.67 1.24
N LYS A 237 -24.67 -3.63 0.36
CA LYS A 237 -24.41 -5.05 0.62
C LYS A 237 -22.93 -5.38 0.85
N VAL A 238 -22.00 -4.68 0.21
CA VAL A 238 -20.56 -4.83 0.52
C VAL A 238 -20.26 -4.40 1.95
N LYS A 239 -20.85 -3.30 2.44
CA LYS A 239 -20.64 -2.86 3.82
C LYS A 239 -21.21 -3.85 4.82
N GLU A 240 -22.32 -4.51 4.51
CA GLU A 240 -22.87 -5.59 5.35
C GLU A 240 -22.00 -6.84 5.30
N TRP A 241 -21.62 -7.29 4.10
CA TRP A 241 -20.81 -8.50 3.90
C TRP A 241 -19.41 -8.36 4.49
N CYS A 242 -18.81 -7.18 4.34
CA CYS A 242 -17.51 -6.80 4.87
C CYS A 242 -17.66 -5.80 6.04
N ALA A 243 -18.54 -6.10 7.00
CA ALA A 243 -18.86 -5.22 8.12
C ALA A 243 -17.62 -4.81 8.95
N LEU A 244 -16.64 -5.70 9.13
CA LEU A 244 -15.45 -5.38 9.91
C LEU A 244 -14.55 -4.37 9.17
N ASP A 245 -14.36 -4.55 7.85
CA ASP A 245 -13.66 -3.56 7.02
C ASP A 245 -14.40 -2.23 6.97
N TRP A 246 -15.74 -2.25 7.04
CA TRP A 246 -16.55 -1.03 7.08
C TRP A 246 -16.38 -0.25 8.37
N GLU A 247 -16.45 -0.92 9.52
CA GLU A 247 -16.18 -0.28 10.82
C GLU A 247 -14.75 0.25 10.87
N LEU A 248 -13.77 -0.53 10.40
CA LEU A 248 -12.37 -0.12 10.30
C LEU A 248 -12.21 1.16 9.47
N TYR A 249 -12.80 1.20 8.27
CA TYR A 249 -12.74 2.37 7.39
C TYR A 249 -13.39 3.60 8.03
N LYS A 250 -14.58 3.47 8.63
CA LYS A 250 -15.26 4.60 9.27
C LYS A 250 -14.42 5.21 10.38
N HIS A 251 -13.89 4.38 11.28
CA HIS A 251 -13.09 4.81 12.42
C HIS A 251 -11.83 5.53 11.97
N PHE A 252 -11.03 4.90 11.10
CA PHE A 252 -9.75 5.45 10.69
C PHE A 252 -9.85 6.56 9.63
N ASN A 253 -10.94 6.65 8.87
CA ASN A 253 -11.21 7.85 8.06
C ASN A 253 -11.45 9.07 8.96
N LYS A 254 -12.20 8.91 10.06
CA LYS A 254 -12.35 9.98 11.06
C LYS A 254 -11.00 10.33 11.69
N SER A 255 -10.23 9.33 12.12
CA SER A 255 -8.88 9.51 12.67
C SER A 255 -7.94 10.24 11.71
N PHE A 256 -7.94 9.87 10.43
CA PHE A 256 -7.16 10.52 9.37
C PHE A 256 -7.43 12.04 9.30
N TRP A 257 -8.69 12.45 9.24
CA TRP A 257 -9.04 13.89 9.17
C TRP A 257 -8.71 14.64 10.47
N MET A 258 -8.82 13.98 11.64
CA MET A 258 -8.35 14.56 12.90
C MET A 258 -6.82 14.77 12.86
N LYS A 259 -6.06 13.79 12.36
CA LYS A 259 -4.59 13.89 12.20
C LYS A 259 -4.20 15.00 11.22
N ILE A 260 -4.95 15.23 10.15
CA ILE A 260 -4.74 16.40 9.28
C ILE A 260 -4.90 17.69 10.08
N GLN A 261 -6.02 17.86 10.78
CA GLN A 261 -6.33 19.09 11.53
C GLN A 261 -5.33 19.37 12.67
N GLU A 262 -4.76 18.33 13.27
CA GLU A 262 -3.69 18.45 14.28
C GLU A 262 -2.37 19.01 13.70
N ARG A 263 -2.14 18.85 12.40
CA ARG A 263 -0.86 19.16 11.73
C ARG A 263 -0.93 20.41 10.86
N MET A 264 -2.04 20.63 10.19
CA MET A 264 -2.23 21.74 9.26
C MET A 264 -3.71 22.07 9.04
N ASP A 265 -3.98 23.33 8.71
CA ASP A 265 -5.31 23.74 8.23
C ASP A 265 -5.57 23.26 6.79
N LEU A 266 -6.85 23.24 6.39
CA LEU A 266 -7.23 22.78 5.04
C LEU A 266 -6.64 23.65 3.93
N LYS A 267 -6.41 24.94 4.17
CA LYS A 267 -5.84 25.85 3.16
C LYS A 267 -4.39 25.47 2.87
N THR A 268 -3.64 25.13 3.91
CA THR A 268 -2.25 24.67 3.83
C THR A 268 -2.17 23.30 3.19
N LEU A 269 -3.07 22.38 3.59
CA LEU A 269 -3.17 21.05 2.99
C LEU A 269 -3.35 21.15 1.47
N TYR A 270 -4.36 21.88 1.00
CA TYR A 270 -4.65 21.94 -0.44
C TYR A 270 -3.57 22.68 -1.23
N LYS A 271 -2.90 23.67 -0.61
CA LYS A 271 -1.70 24.28 -1.22
C LYS A 271 -0.57 23.26 -1.41
N GLU A 272 -0.30 22.42 -0.42
CA GLU A 272 0.71 21.35 -0.53
C GLU A 272 0.30 20.27 -1.55
N VAL A 273 -0.99 19.93 -1.62
CA VAL A 273 -1.54 19.03 -2.65
C VAL A 273 -1.35 19.60 -4.05
N ASP A 274 -1.62 20.90 -4.27
CA ASP A 274 -1.39 21.54 -5.56
C ASP A 274 0.10 21.48 -5.97
N LEU A 275 1.01 21.68 -5.01
CA LEU A 275 2.46 21.54 -5.23
C LEU A 275 2.85 20.10 -5.59
N LEU A 276 2.28 19.11 -4.91
CA LEU A 276 2.48 17.68 -5.20
C LEU A 276 2.01 17.35 -6.62
N GLN A 277 0.81 17.76 -7.00
CA GLN A 277 0.23 17.50 -8.31
C GLN A 277 1.03 18.18 -9.41
N LYS A 278 1.42 19.46 -9.22
CA LYS A 278 2.26 20.17 -10.19
C LYS A 278 3.60 19.47 -10.40
N ARG A 279 4.28 19.10 -9.31
CA ARG A 279 5.58 18.41 -9.39
C ARG A 279 5.46 17.01 -10.00
N GLN A 280 4.36 16.31 -9.72
CA GLN A 280 4.04 15.03 -10.36
C GLN A 280 3.87 15.20 -11.88
N SER A 281 3.10 16.20 -12.33
CA SER A 281 2.90 16.50 -13.74
C SER A 281 4.20 16.84 -14.46
N GLU A 282 5.06 17.70 -13.87
CA GLU A 282 6.39 18.04 -14.43
C GLU A 282 7.25 16.79 -14.65
N LEU A 283 7.27 15.87 -13.67
CA LEU A 283 8.01 14.62 -13.78
C LEU A 283 7.38 13.67 -14.79
N MET A 284 6.05 13.58 -14.84
CA MET A 284 5.36 12.76 -15.84
C MET A 284 5.66 13.24 -17.27
N GLU A 285 5.59 14.55 -17.51
CA GLU A 285 5.92 15.16 -18.80
C GLU A 285 7.38 14.91 -19.16
N SER A 286 8.30 15.01 -18.20
CA SER A 286 9.73 14.75 -18.44
C SER A 286 10.02 13.29 -18.71
N CYS A 287 9.34 12.36 -18.03
CA CYS A 287 9.64 10.93 -18.06
C CYS A 287 8.92 10.15 -19.16
N LEU A 288 7.62 10.40 -19.34
CA LEU A 288 6.71 9.45 -19.99
C LEU A 288 6.55 9.75 -21.48
N LEU A 289 6.52 8.69 -22.28
CA LEU A 289 6.22 8.81 -23.71
C LEU A 289 4.75 9.18 -23.94
N GLU A 290 3.85 8.59 -23.15
CA GLU A 290 2.43 8.89 -23.15
C GLU A 290 2.05 9.59 -21.83
N GLU A 291 1.17 10.60 -21.89
CA GLU A 291 0.75 11.38 -20.71
C GLU A 291 0.02 10.54 -19.65
N THR A 292 -0.54 9.41 -20.05
CA THR A 292 -1.33 8.53 -19.17
C THR A 292 -0.87 7.08 -19.28
N ALA A 293 -1.23 6.29 -18.26
CA ALA A 293 -0.90 4.88 -18.23
C ALA A 293 -1.58 4.12 -19.39
N ILE A 294 -0.81 3.26 -20.04
CA ILE A 294 -1.17 2.49 -21.23
C ILE A 294 -1.40 1.02 -20.91
N ASP A 295 -2.07 0.30 -21.83
CA ASP A 295 -2.29 -1.13 -21.67
C ASP A 295 -0.95 -1.89 -21.69
N HIS A 296 -0.84 -2.95 -20.86
CA HIS A 296 0.39 -3.75 -20.72
C HIS A 296 0.93 -4.34 -22.03
N ASN A 297 0.09 -4.52 -23.05
CA ASN A 297 0.51 -4.99 -24.37
C ASN A 297 1.30 -3.94 -25.15
N GLN A 298 1.05 -2.66 -24.88
CA GLN A 298 1.70 -1.51 -25.52
C GLN A 298 3.02 -1.12 -24.84
N ILE A 299 3.33 -1.69 -23.67
CA ILE A 299 4.60 -1.44 -22.97
C ILE A 299 5.74 -2.13 -23.71
N LYS A 300 6.68 -1.33 -24.22
CA LYS A 300 7.81 -1.78 -25.04
C LYS A 300 8.85 -2.53 -24.23
N ASN A 301 9.19 -2.02 -23.04
CA ASN A 301 10.17 -2.65 -22.16
C ASN A 301 9.54 -3.79 -21.34
N LYS A 302 9.93 -5.03 -21.63
CA LYS A 302 9.43 -6.23 -20.91
C LYS A 302 9.65 -6.16 -19.39
N ASN A 303 10.75 -5.54 -18.94
CA ASN A 303 11.06 -5.39 -17.52
C ASN A 303 10.19 -4.32 -16.82
N MET A 304 9.40 -3.55 -17.56
CA MET A 304 8.45 -2.57 -17.02
C MET A 304 7.00 -3.03 -17.15
N LYS A 305 6.76 -4.29 -17.56
CA LYS A 305 5.40 -4.83 -17.63
C LYS A 305 4.88 -5.16 -16.22
N PRO A 306 3.73 -4.60 -15.81
CA PRO A 306 3.14 -4.94 -14.52
C PRO A 306 2.58 -6.36 -14.54
N PHE A 307 2.60 -7.01 -13.38
CA PHE A 307 2.01 -8.33 -13.19
C PHE A 307 0.49 -8.29 -13.38
N GLN A 308 -0.04 -9.20 -14.20
CA GLN A 308 -1.47 -9.34 -14.46
C GLN A 308 -2.05 -10.44 -13.56
N SER A 309 -3.27 -10.26 -13.05
CA SER A 309 -3.92 -11.25 -12.19
C SER A 309 -5.43 -11.26 -12.38
N GLY A 310 -6.01 -12.47 -12.36
CA GLY A 310 -7.45 -12.65 -12.53
C GLY A 310 -7.94 -12.01 -13.82
N ASN A 311 -8.97 -11.18 -13.70
CA ASN A 311 -9.52 -10.41 -14.81
C ASN A 311 -9.05 -8.95 -14.80
N ALA A 312 -8.11 -8.59 -13.92
CA ALA A 312 -7.60 -7.23 -13.84
C ALA A 312 -6.64 -6.97 -14.99
N ARG A 313 -6.91 -5.91 -15.78
CA ARG A 313 -5.99 -5.40 -16.79
C ARG A 313 -5.19 -4.26 -16.20
N ILE A 314 -4.01 -4.58 -15.70
CA ILE A 314 -3.11 -3.65 -15.03
C ILE A 314 -2.30 -2.90 -16.09
N MET A 315 -2.37 -1.57 -16.05
CA MET A 315 -1.71 -0.64 -16.95
C MET A 315 -0.33 -0.24 -16.43
N GLY A 316 0.51 0.29 -17.32
CA GLY A 316 1.85 0.80 -16.99
C GLY A 316 2.26 1.93 -17.92
N TYR A 317 3.56 2.14 -18.12
CA TYR A 317 4.08 3.34 -18.79
C TYR A 317 5.26 3.01 -19.70
N ASN A 318 5.42 3.75 -20.80
CA ASN A 318 6.68 3.83 -21.54
C ASN A 318 7.44 5.10 -21.15
N LEU A 319 8.77 5.04 -21.23
CA LEU A 319 9.63 6.22 -21.07
C LEU A 319 9.96 6.83 -22.42
N LYS A 320 10.24 8.13 -22.44
CA LYS A 320 10.87 8.81 -23.58
C LYS A 320 12.25 8.20 -23.89
N GLN A 321 12.66 8.25 -25.16
CA GLN A 321 13.89 7.59 -25.64
C GLN A 321 15.16 8.40 -25.35
N ASP A 322 15.09 9.72 -25.45
CA ASP A 322 16.26 10.62 -25.40
C ASP A 322 16.43 11.30 -24.03
N LEU A 323 16.30 10.51 -22.96
CA LEU A 323 16.53 11.00 -21.59
C LEU A 323 18.02 10.91 -21.25
N ASP A 324 18.59 11.95 -20.65
CA ASP A 324 19.91 11.88 -20.06
C ASP A 324 19.96 10.80 -18.96
N ASN A 325 21.16 10.30 -18.64
CA ASN A 325 21.33 9.17 -17.72
C ASN A 325 20.72 9.42 -16.32
N THR A 326 20.76 10.66 -15.83
CA THR A 326 20.24 11.01 -14.50
C THR A 326 18.72 10.95 -14.52
N THR A 327 18.10 11.65 -15.47
CA THR A 327 16.64 11.65 -15.65
C THR A 327 16.11 10.25 -15.92
N LEU A 328 16.77 9.49 -16.80
CA LEU A 328 16.41 8.12 -17.12
C LEU A 328 16.40 7.23 -15.87
N ASN A 329 17.38 7.37 -14.97
CA ASN A 329 17.43 6.59 -13.73
C ASN A 329 16.29 6.93 -12.78
N ILE A 330 15.98 8.22 -12.61
CA ILE A 330 14.83 8.69 -11.81
C ILE A 330 13.55 8.11 -12.40
N CYS A 331 13.29 8.35 -13.69
CA CYS A 331 12.07 7.92 -14.38
C CYS A 331 11.89 6.40 -14.35
N LYS A 332 12.97 5.61 -14.56
CA LYS A 332 12.91 4.15 -14.47
C LYS A 332 12.41 3.69 -13.11
N LYS A 333 12.90 4.28 -12.02
CA LYS A 333 12.46 3.94 -10.66
C LYS A 333 11.00 4.33 -10.42
N MET A 334 10.56 5.48 -10.94
CA MET A 334 9.17 5.93 -10.82
C MET A 334 8.15 4.97 -11.43
N ILE A 335 8.49 4.30 -12.55
CA ILE A 335 7.56 3.40 -13.27
C ILE A 335 7.80 1.91 -12.99
N MET A 336 8.87 1.54 -12.26
CA MET A 336 9.25 0.15 -12.07
C MET A 336 8.20 -0.61 -11.24
N PRO A 337 7.58 -1.68 -11.80
CA PRO A 337 6.55 -2.41 -11.07
C PRO A 337 7.13 -3.17 -9.87
N GLU A 338 6.26 -3.43 -8.90
CA GLU A 338 6.63 -3.92 -7.56
C GLU A 338 7.54 -5.16 -7.54
N LEU A 339 7.23 -6.18 -8.35
CA LEU A 339 8.01 -7.42 -8.36
C LEU A 339 9.44 -7.18 -8.87
N GLN A 340 9.56 -6.35 -9.91
CA GLN A 340 10.83 -5.99 -10.51
C GLN A 340 11.65 -5.10 -9.57
N TYR A 341 11.01 -4.14 -8.89
CA TYR A 341 11.68 -3.29 -7.91
C TYR A 341 12.16 -4.11 -6.70
N THR A 342 11.30 -4.99 -6.16
CA THR A 342 11.68 -5.88 -5.06
C THR A 342 12.87 -6.76 -5.45
N ALA A 343 12.88 -7.31 -6.67
CA ALA A 343 14.00 -8.09 -7.19
C ALA A 343 15.27 -7.25 -7.38
N HIS A 344 15.15 -6.02 -7.89
CA HIS A 344 16.27 -5.07 -8.02
C HIS A 344 16.91 -4.79 -6.66
N LEU A 345 16.11 -4.41 -5.65
CA LEU A 345 16.60 -4.18 -4.29
C LEU A 345 17.21 -5.41 -3.66
N TYR A 346 16.61 -6.59 -3.86
CA TYR A 346 17.13 -7.84 -3.34
C TYR A 346 18.57 -8.07 -3.79
N TYR A 347 18.85 -7.87 -5.07
CA TYR A 347 20.20 -8.05 -5.58
C TYR A 347 21.17 -6.91 -5.25
N SER A 348 20.66 -5.69 -5.10
CA SER A 348 21.48 -4.56 -4.63
C SER A 348 21.90 -4.75 -3.17
N GLN A 349 21.00 -5.25 -2.32
CA GLN A 349 21.25 -5.49 -0.90
C GLN A 349 22.04 -6.79 -0.63
N PHE A 350 21.88 -7.81 -1.49
CA PHE A 350 22.53 -9.11 -1.34
C PHE A 350 23.31 -9.53 -2.61
N PRO A 351 24.36 -8.78 -3.00
CA PRO A 351 25.06 -8.99 -4.26
C PRO A 351 25.73 -10.37 -4.38
N TYR A 352 26.19 -10.94 -3.27
CA TYR A 352 26.77 -12.28 -3.23
C TYR A 352 25.77 -13.39 -3.61
N LYS A 353 24.46 -13.17 -3.46
CA LYS A 353 23.40 -14.12 -3.85
C LYS A 353 23.10 -14.11 -5.35
N ARG A 354 23.71 -13.22 -6.16
CA ARG A 354 23.68 -13.32 -7.62
C ARG A 354 24.52 -14.48 -8.14
N LYS A 355 25.64 -14.80 -7.47
CA LYS A 355 26.64 -15.77 -7.95
C LYS A 355 26.24 -17.23 -7.72
N ASN A 356 25.37 -17.50 -6.74
CA ASN A 356 24.95 -18.85 -6.35
C ASN A 356 23.65 -19.33 -7.04
N GLY A 357 23.22 -18.64 -8.10
CA GLY A 357 21.97 -18.93 -8.82
C GLY A 357 22.15 -19.41 -10.25
N ARG A 358 23.30 -20.03 -10.56
CA ARG A 358 23.51 -20.80 -11.80
C ARG A 358 23.39 -22.28 -11.49
#